data_AF-A0AAU9AHB9-F1
#
_entry.id   AF-A0AAU9AHB9-F1
#
_cell.length_a   1.000
_cell.length_b   1.000
_cell.length_c   1.000
_cell.angle_alpha   90.00
_cell.angle_beta   90.00
_cell.angle_gamma   90.00
#
_symmetry.space_group_name_H-M   'P 1'
#
loop_
_entity.id
_entity.type
_entity.pdbx_description
1 polymer ?
#
loop_
_entity_poly.entity_id
_entity_poly.type
_entity_poly.pdbx_seq_one_letter_code
_entity_poly.pdbx_strand_id
1 'polypeptide(L)'
;MSDRAPTACVCACADPSGARAHAIARALADDDLDSAIALGLLDADFDRTCVCAACAPECAQRSLDARQARLRALAARERYRARERRLQRRAEERAAQRAAPALPAAGIEQTAIGEVAAEMATAGNAAAAPNVAAETPPRPALPSAAAAALARAKAKAAQRGTP
;
A
#
# COMPACT_ATOMS: atom_id res chain seq x y z
N MET A 1 53.91 -13.96 11.98
CA MET A 1 54.18 -14.40 10.60
C MET A 1 53.09 -15.40 10.26
N SER A 2 52.06 -14.95 9.56
CA SER A 2 51.04 -15.83 9.00
C SER A 2 51.08 -15.62 7.50
N ASP A 3 51.45 -16.71 6.83
CA ASP A 3 51.69 -16.82 5.40
C ASP A 3 50.56 -16.21 4.57
N ARG A 4 50.99 -15.61 3.46
CA ARG A 4 50.17 -14.99 2.42
C ARG A 4 49.04 -15.96 2.01
N ALA A 5 47.82 -15.60 2.40
CA ALA A 5 46.58 -16.30 2.10
C ALA A 5 46.41 -16.57 0.58
N PRO A 6 45.71 -17.66 0.20
CA PRO A 6 45.49 -18.03 -1.19
C PRO A 6 44.77 -16.89 -1.92
N THR A 7 45.49 -16.28 -2.86
CA THR A 7 44.96 -15.27 -3.80
C THR A 7 44.00 -15.87 -4.83
N ALA A 8 43.86 -17.20 -4.82
CA ALA A 8 42.96 -17.92 -5.69
C ALA A 8 41.51 -17.69 -5.29
N CYS A 9 40.69 -17.36 -6.28
CA CYS A 9 39.24 -17.32 -6.20
C CYS A 9 38.66 -18.72 -5.89
N VAL A 10 37.39 -18.78 -5.51
CA VAL A 10 36.64 -20.03 -5.30
C VAL A 10 36.61 -20.91 -6.56
N CYS A 11 36.72 -20.31 -7.75
CA CYS A 11 36.87 -21.01 -9.02
C CYS A 11 38.34 -21.31 -9.40
N ALA A 12 39.27 -21.19 -8.46
CA ALA A 12 40.73 -21.32 -8.63
C ALA A 12 41.42 -20.27 -9.53
N CYS A 13 40.70 -19.26 -10.03
CA CYS A 13 41.32 -18.15 -10.77
C CYS A 13 42.26 -17.33 -9.86
N ALA A 14 43.48 -17.05 -10.32
CA ALA A 14 44.48 -16.26 -9.60
C ALA A 14 44.88 -14.96 -10.33
N ASP A 15 44.11 -14.54 -11.34
CA ASP A 15 44.39 -13.34 -12.11
C ASP A 15 44.36 -12.09 -11.19
N PRO A 16 45.46 -11.31 -11.11
CA PRO A 16 45.53 -10.15 -10.23
C PRO A 16 44.58 -9.01 -10.64
N SER A 17 44.18 -8.94 -11.91
CA SER A 17 43.21 -7.93 -12.39
C SER A 17 41.83 -8.11 -11.74
N GLY A 18 41.51 -9.33 -11.30
CA GLY A 18 40.27 -9.70 -10.62
C GLY A 18 40.33 -9.64 -9.09
N ALA A 19 41.37 -9.08 -8.47
CA ALA A 19 41.60 -9.19 -7.03
C ALA A 19 40.38 -8.81 -6.16
N ARG A 20 39.68 -7.72 -6.49
CA ARG A 20 38.44 -7.30 -5.79
C ARG A 20 37.31 -8.32 -6.01
N ALA A 21 37.09 -8.76 -7.25
CA ALA A 21 36.11 -9.79 -7.58
C ALA A 21 36.35 -11.10 -6.80
N HIS A 22 37.61 -11.51 -6.68
CA HIS A 22 38.00 -12.71 -5.95
C HIS A 22 37.82 -12.57 -4.44
N ALA A 23 38.07 -11.37 -3.88
CA ALA A 23 37.82 -11.11 -2.47
C ALA A 23 36.32 -11.18 -2.15
N ILE A 24 35.46 -10.58 -2.99
CA ILE A 24 34.00 -10.67 -2.85
C ILE A 24 33.53 -12.11 -2.99
N ALA A 25 33.99 -12.84 -4.01
CA ALA A 25 33.57 -14.23 -4.24
C ALA A 25 33.96 -15.18 -3.09
N ARG A 26 35.12 -14.95 -2.43
CA ARG A 26 35.54 -15.68 -1.24
C ARG A 26 34.68 -15.35 -0.03
N ALA A 27 34.50 -14.05 0.27
CA ALA A 27 33.62 -13.63 1.35
C ALA A 27 32.21 -14.22 1.22
N LEU A 28 31.67 -14.26 -0.01
CA LEU A 28 30.38 -14.91 -0.31
C LEU A 28 30.39 -16.44 -0.16
N ALA A 29 31.53 -17.10 -0.36
CA ALA A 29 31.64 -18.55 -0.15
C ALA A 29 31.80 -18.92 1.33
N ASP A 30 32.36 -18.01 2.13
CA ASP A 30 32.49 -18.13 3.58
C ASP A 30 31.22 -17.64 4.33
N ASP A 31 30.14 -17.35 3.59
CA ASP A 31 28.89 -16.75 4.10
C ASP A 31 29.08 -15.41 4.86
N ASP A 32 30.21 -14.73 4.65
CA ASP A 32 30.53 -13.42 5.23
C ASP A 32 30.02 -12.28 4.32
N LEU A 33 28.71 -12.05 4.42
CA LEU A 33 28.03 -11.02 3.64
C LEU A 33 28.51 -9.60 3.99
N ASP A 34 28.87 -9.34 5.24
CA ASP A 34 29.27 -8.00 5.68
C ASP A 34 30.64 -7.62 5.09
N SER A 35 31.60 -8.56 5.09
CA SER A 35 32.86 -8.38 4.38
C SER A 35 32.65 -8.19 2.88
N ALA A 36 31.75 -8.96 2.26
CA ALA A 36 31.43 -8.78 0.84
C ALA A 36 30.86 -7.38 0.54
N ILE A 37 29.99 -6.86 1.41
CA ILE A 37 29.45 -5.49 1.29
C ILE A 37 30.55 -4.45 1.47
N ALA A 38 31.44 -4.61 2.45
CA ALA A 38 32.57 -3.71 2.68
C ALA A 38 33.54 -3.67 1.48
N LEU A 39 33.65 -4.78 0.74
CA LEU A 39 34.42 -4.90 -0.50
C LEU A 39 33.70 -4.35 -1.74
N GLY A 40 32.47 -3.84 -1.59
CA GLY A 40 31.75 -3.16 -2.65
C GLY A 40 30.74 -4.01 -3.42
N LEU A 41 30.20 -5.10 -2.82
CA LEU A 41 29.14 -5.94 -3.45
C LEU A 41 27.91 -5.12 -3.91
N LEU A 42 27.59 -4.04 -3.21
CA LEU A 42 26.40 -3.22 -3.48
C LEU A 42 26.70 -1.93 -4.24
N ASP A 43 27.95 -1.73 -4.65
CA ASP A 43 28.31 -0.52 -5.38
C ASP A 43 27.60 -0.45 -6.74
N ALA A 44 27.44 0.77 -7.24
CA ALA A 44 26.78 1.02 -8.52
C ALA A 44 27.65 0.56 -9.71
N ASP A 45 28.97 0.53 -9.55
CA ASP A 45 29.95 0.13 -10.56
C ASP A 45 30.27 -1.38 -10.54
N PHE A 46 29.59 -2.16 -9.69
CA PHE A 46 29.86 -3.59 -9.47
C PHE A 46 30.00 -4.38 -10.79
N ASP A 47 29.08 -4.19 -11.73
CA ASP A 47 29.07 -4.95 -13.00
C ASP A 47 30.29 -4.66 -13.88
N ARG A 48 30.94 -3.48 -13.69
CA ARG A 48 32.12 -3.06 -14.46
C ARG A 48 33.44 -3.39 -13.76
N THR A 49 33.49 -3.34 -12.43
CA THR A 49 34.75 -3.42 -11.65
C THR A 49 34.91 -4.71 -10.85
N CYS A 50 33.84 -5.50 -10.69
CA CYS A 50 33.82 -6.70 -9.85
C CYS A 50 33.63 -8.01 -10.62
N VAL A 51 33.64 -7.97 -11.96
CA VAL A 51 33.60 -9.17 -12.80
C VAL A 51 35.00 -9.43 -13.36
N CYS A 52 35.62 -10.52 -12.92
CA CYS A 52 36.90 -10.96 -13.49
C CYS A 52 36.65 -11.64 -14.84
N ALA A 53 37.25 -11.13 -15.92
CA ALA A 53 37.11 -11.69 -17.26
C ALA A 53 37.78 -13.08 -17.44
N ALA A 54 38.75 -13.40 -16.58
CA ALA A 54 39.45 -14.70 -16.57
C ALA A 54 38.74 -15.76 -15.70
N CYS A 55 37.73 -15.38 -14.92
CA CYS A 55 36.97 -16.33 -14.11
C CYS A 55 36.00 -17.14 -14.97
N ALA A 56 35.72 -18.36 -14.51
CA ALA A 56 34.59 -19.14 -15.00
C ALA A 56 33.27 -18.36 -14.82
N PRO A 57 32.34 -18.43 -15.79
CA PRO A 57 31.10 -17.65 -15.78
C PRO A 57 30.25 -17.92 -14.53
N GLU A 58 30.29 -19.12 -13.98
CA GLU A 58 29.57 -19.51 -12.76
C GLU A 58 30.02 -18.68 -11.55
N CYS A 59 31.30 -18.32 -11.47
CA CYS A 59 31.82 -17.51 -10.38
C CYS A 59 31.28 -16.07 -10.44
N ALA A 60 31.24 -15.49 -11.63
CA ALA A 60 30.64 -14.17 -11.83
C ALA A 60 29.14 -14.20 -11.54
N GLN A 61 28.45 -15.25 -12.00
CA GLN A 61 27.02 -15.42 -11.79
C GLN A 61 26.68 -15.54 -10.29
N ARG A 62 27.43 -16.30 -9.51
CA ARG A 62 27.22 -16.39 -8.04
C ARG A 62 27.27 -15.04 -7.36
N SER A 63 28.24 -14.20 -7.71
CA SER A 63 28.38 -12.86 -7.13
C SER A 63 27.24 -11.92 -7.57
N LEU A 64 26.82 -12.01 -8.83
CA LEU A 64 25.67 -11.27 -9.36
C LEU A 64 24.35 -11.69 -8.68
N ASP A 65 24.15 -12.99 -8.49
CA ASP A 65 22.95 -13.53 -7.83
C ASP A 65 22.89 -13.09 -6.37
N ALA A 66 24.02 -13.13 -5.64
CA ALA A 66 24.12 -12.65 -4.27
C ALA A 66 23.76 -11.15 -4.18
N ARG A 67 24.29 -10.33 -5.08
CA ARG A 67 23.96 -8.90 -5.17
C ARG A 67 22.46 -8.69 -5.41
N GLN A 68 21.89 -9.38 -6.40
CA GLN A 68 20.46 -9.26 -6.71
C GLN A 68 19.59 -9.70 -5.54
N ALA A 69 19.91 -10.82 -4.90
CA ALA A 69 19.20 -11.31 -3.73
C ALA A 69 19.21 -10.26 -2.59
N ARG A 70 20.35 -9.63 -2.36
CA ARG A 70 20.49 -8.57 -1.35
C ARG A 70 19.65 -7.34 -1.69
N LEU A 71 19.70 -6.86 -2.93
CA LEU A 71 18.89 -5.73 -3.38
C LEU A 71 17.38 -6.01 -3.24
N ARG A 72 16.94 -7.21 -3.63
CA ARG A 72 15.53 -7.65 -3.46
C ARG A 72 15.12 -7.65 -1.98
N ALA A 73 16.01 -8.11 -1.08
CA ALA A 73 15.76 -8.12 0.35
C ALA A 73 15.64 -6.70 0.94
N LEU A 74 16.49 -5.77 0.51
CA LEU A 74 16.40 -4.36 0.94
C LEU A 74 15.11 -3.71 0.47
N ALA A 75 14.74 -3.88 -0.81
CA ALA A 75 13.48 -3.40 -1.33
C ALA A 75 12.27 -3.99 -0.58
N ALA A 76 12.34 -5.27 -0.17
CA ALA A 76 11.30 -5.88 0.65
C ALA A 76 11.17 -5.22 2.04
N ARG A 77 12.31 -4.92 2.70
CA ARG A 77 12.33 -4.19 3.98
C ARG A 77 11.74 -2.79 3.85
N GLU A 78 12.01 -2.09 2.76
CA GLU A 78 11.42 -0.78 2.48
C GLU A 78 9.90 -0.85 2.32
N ARG A 79 9.39 -1.83 1.56
CA ARG A 79 7.95 -2.07 1.42
C ARG A 79 7.29 -2.39 2.77
N TYR A 80 7.97 -3.19 3.60
CA TYR A 80 7.50 -3.51 4.95
C TYR A 80 7.37 -2.23 5.80
N ARG A 81 8.42 -1.41 5.89
CA ARG A 81 8.41 -0.14 6.63
C ARG A 81 7.33 0.81 6.11
N ALA A 82 7.14 0.88 4.79
CA ALA A 82 6.08 1.69 4.18
C ALA A 82 4.68 1.20 4.58
N ARG A 83 4.46 -0.12 4.61
CA ARG A 83 3.21 -0.73 5.08
C ARG A 83 2.96 -0.43 6.56
N GLU A 84 3.98 -0.58 7.39
CA GLU A 84 3.93 -0.29 8.82
C GLU A 84 3.51 1.16 9.08
N ARG A 85 4.13 2.14 8.39
CA ARG A 85 3.70 3.55 8.47
C ARG A 85 2.23 3.75 8.10
N ARG A 86 1.70 3.03 7.10
CA ARG A 86 0.28 3.13 6.72
C ARG A 86 -0.65 2.55 7.79
N LEU A 87 -0.27 1.40 8.34
CA LEU A 87 -1.05 0.74 9.38
C LEU A 87 -1.05 1.55 10.68
N GLN A 88 0.08 2.16 11.02
CA GLN A 88 0.21 3.05 12.17
C GLN A 88 -0.75 4.24 12.07
N ARG A 89 -0.78 4.95 10.93
CA ARG A 89 -1.75 6.04 10.72
C ARG A 89 -3.20 5.60 10.88
N ARG A 90 -3.56 4.44 10.33
CA ARG A 90 -4.91 3.87 10.49
C ARG A 90 -5.22 3.43 11.92
N ALA A 91 -4.20 3.04 12.68
CA ALA A 91 -4.35 2.70 14.10
C ALA A 91 -4.57 3.96 14.92
N GLU A 92 -3.81 5.02 14.67
CA GLU A 92 -3.94 6.35 15.28
C GLU A 92 -5.30 6.97 14.97
N GLU A 93 -5.73 6.96 13.70
CA GLU A 93 -7.05 7.47 13.30
C GLU A 93 -8.19 6.74 14.02
N ARG A 94 -8.16 5.41 14.07
CA ARG A 94 -9.15 4.63 14.81
C ARG A 94 -9.07 4.85 16.33
N ALA A 95 -7.87 5.06 16.87
CA ALA A 95 -7.70 5.39 18.28
C ALA A 95 -8.29 6.77 18.59
N ALA A 96 -8.06 7.77 17.73
CA ALA A 96 -8.63 9.10 17.84
C ALA A 96 -10.17 9.07 17.71
N GLN A 97 -10.73 8.29 16.77
CA GLN A 97 -12.18 8.10 16.66
C GLN A 97 -12.80 7.49 17.92
N ARG A 98 -12.09 6.57 18.59
CA ARG A 98 -12.56 5.98 19.87
C ARG A 98 -12.39 6.92 21.07
N ALA A 99 -11.36 7.76 21.05
CA ALA A 99 -11.11 8.75 22.10
C ALA A 99 -11.95 10.03 21.93
N ALA A 100 -12.47 10.27 20.73
CA ALA A 100 -13.37 11.37 20.47
C ALA A 100 -14.63 11.20 21.33
N PRO A 101 -15.05 12.24 22.07
CA PRO A 101 -16.28 12.18 22.84
C PRO A 101 -17.45 11.91 21.88
N ALA A 102 -18.36 11.01 22.26
CA ALA A 102 -19.63 10.88 21.57
C ALA A 102 -20.33 12.24 21.63
N LEU A 103 -20.44 12.92 20.48
CA LEU A 103 -21.33 14.08 20.38
C LEU A 103 -22.72 13.61 20.82
N PRO A 104 -23.38 14.31 21.75
CA PRO A 104 -24.70 13.93 22.18
C PRO A 104 -25.62 13.89 20.95
N ALA A 105 -26.35 12.80 20.79
CA ALA A 105 -27.39 12.64 19.79
C ALA A 105 -28.55 13.61 20.12
N ALA A 106 -28.36 14.88 19.83
CA ALA A 106 -29.37 15.93 19.93
C ALA A 106 -29.30 16.77 18.66
N GLY A 107 -30.40 16.79 17.90
CA GLY A 107 -30.55 17.63 16.71
C GLY A 107 -30.89 16.91 15.42
N ILE A 108 -31.78 15.91 15.43
CA ILE A 108 -32.70 15.74 14.30
C ILE A 108 -33.79 16.80 14.51
N GLU A 109 -33.51 18.05 14.17
CA GLU A 109 -34.53 19.09 14.13
C GLU A 109 -34.66 19.55 12.69
N GLN A 110 -35.70 19.03 12.03
CA GLN A 110 -36.24 19.60 10.81
C GLN A 110 -36.58 21.07 11.07
N THR A 111 -35.89 21.98 10.38
CA THR A 111 -36.38 23.34 10.15
C THR A 111 -36.56 23.54 8.65
N ALA A 112 -37.75 23.18 8.19
CA ALA A 112 -38.46 23.88 7.13
C ALA A 112 -39.49 24.74 7.89
N ILE A 113 -39.78 26.02 7.64
CA ILE A 113 -39.66 26.93 6.49
C ILE A 113 -40.09 28.32 6.98
N GLY A 114 -39.62 29.41 6.35
CA GLY A 114 -40.17 30.75 6.56
C GLY A 114 -39.42 31.85 5.80
N GLU A 115 -39.86 32.13 4.57
CA GLU A 115 -39.38 33.17 3.65
C GLU A 115 -39.42 34.60 4.21
N VAL A 116 -38.44 35.41 3.81
CA VAL A 116 -38.71 36.79 3.38
C VAL A 116 -38.36 36.90 1.89
N ALA A 117 -39.41 37.02 1.08
CA ALA A 117 -39.33 37.32 -0.34
C ALA A 117 -39.37 38.84 -0.58
N ALA A 118 -38.45 39.33 -1.40
CA ALA A 118 -38.57 40.42 -2.39
C ALA A 118 -37.20 40.51 -3.11
N GLU A 119 -37.04 40.54 -4.45
CA GLU A 119 -37.86 41.18 -5.47
C GLU A 119 -37.45 40.77 -6.92
N MET A 120 -38.46 40.55 -7.80
CA MET A 120 -38.54 40.71 -9.29
C MET A 120 -37.59 39.97 -10.27
N ALA A 121 -37.97 39.48 -11.47
CA ALA A 121 -39.18 39.38 -12.32
C ALA A 121 -38.90 38.29 -13.40
N THR A 122 -39.82 37.56 -14.08
CA THR A 122 -40.83 38.03 -15.05
C THR A 122 -41.62 36.83 -15.63
N ALA A 123 -42.91 37.06 -15.95
CA ALA A 123 -43.82 36.34 -16.88
C ALA A 123 -44.23 34.89 -16.53
N GLY A 124 -45.50 34.47 -16.53
CA GLY A 124 -46.76 35.08 -16.93
C GLY A 124 -47.71 33.95 -17.35
N ASN A 125 -48.87 33.84 -16.68
CA ASN A 125 -50.24 33.74 -17.21
C ASN A 125 -51.18 32.92 -16.31
N ALA A 126 -52.39 33.45 -16.15
CA ALA A 126 -53.42 32.98 -15.25
C ALA A 126 -54.42 32.04 -15.94
N ALA A 127 -54.89 31.01 -15.23
CA ALA A 127 -56.24 30.46 -15.38
C ALA A 127 -56.66 29.58 -14.18
N ALA A 128 -57.76 30.00 -13.54
CA ALA A 128 -58.80 29.21 -12.86
C ALA A 128 -58.47 28.34 -11.63
N ALA A 129 -58.97 28.80 -10.46
CA ALA A 129 -59.35 28.00 -9.29
C ALA A 129 -60.75 27.33 -9.51
N PRO A 130 -61.27 26.36 -8.71
CA PRO A 130 -60.95 26.15 -7.28
C PRO A 130 -60.88 24.71 -6.70
N ASN A 131 -59.98 24.56 -5.71
CA ASN A 131 -60.14 23.96 -4.36
C ASN A 131 -60.83 22.59 -4.16
N VAL A 132 -60.10 21.53 -3.77
CA VAL A 132 -60.45 20.57 -2.68
C VAL A 132 -59.19 19.82 -2.16
N ALA A 133 -59.07 19.75 -0.83
CA ALA A 133 -58.33 18.80 0.04
C ALA A 133 -56.80 18.82 0.09
N ALA A 134 -56.32 19.00 1.32
CA ALA A 134 -54.93 18.91 1.74
C ALA A 134 -54.35 17.50 1.55
N GLU A 135 -53.40 17.38 0.63
CA GLU A 135 -52.59 16.17 0.44
C GLU A 135 -51.20 16.39 1.06
N THR A 136 -50.82 15.50 1.98
CA THR A 136 -49.51 15.51 2.64
C THR A 136 -48.42 15.21 1.61
N PRO A 137 -47.27 15.92 1.60
CA PRO A 137 -46.21 15.63 0.62
C PRO A 137 -45.70 14.19 0.79
N PRO A 138 -45.61 13.40 -0.29
CA PRO A 138 -45.14 12.02 -0.19
C PRO A 138 -43.67 11.98 0.22
N ARG A 139 -43.37 11.20 1.25
CA ARG A 139 -41.99 10.91 1.70
C ARG A 139 -41.16 10.44 0.50
N PRO A 140 -39.93 10.94 0.30
CA PRO A 140 -39.11 10.55 -0.84
C PRO A 140 -38.90 9.03 -0.80
N ALA A 141 -39.30 8.36 -1.89
CA ALA A 141 -39.18 6.93 -2.01
C ALA A 141 -37.70 6.53 -1.99
N LEU A 142 -37.40 5.46 -1.25
CA LEU A 142 -36.08 4.83 -1.28
C LEU A 142 -35.72 4.46 -2.73
N PRO A 143 -34.45 4.66 -3.16
CA PRO A 143 -34.03 4.24 -4.49
C PRO A 143 -34.26 2.74 -4.64
N SER A 144 -34.81 2.33 -5.79
CA SER A 144 -35.28 0.96 -6.07
C SER A 144 -34.24 -0.12 -5.76
N ALA A 145 -32.95 0.19 -5.98
CA ALA A 145 -31.84 -0.68 -5.65
C ALA A 145 -31.73 -1.00 -4.14
N ALA A 146 -31.97 -0.01 -3.28
CA ALA A 146 -31.94 -0.18 -1.83
C ALA A 146 -33.13 -1.00 -1.31
N ALA A 147 -34.33 -0.76 -1.87
CA ALA A 147 -35.51 -1.56 -1.55
C ALA A 147 -35.32 -3.05 -1.93
N ALA A 148 -34.73 -3.31 -3.11
CA ALA A 148 -34.42 -4.68 -3.55
C ALA A 148 -33.38 -5.38 -2.66
N ALA A 149 -32.38 -4.63 -2.15
CA ALA A 149 -31.39 -5.17 -1.23
C ALA A 149 -32.01 -5.57 0.12
N LEU A 150 -32.90 -4.74 0.67
CA LEU A 150 -33.63 -5.02 1.90
C LEU A 150 -34.58 -6.22 1.76
N ALA A 151 -35.26 -6.35 0.62
CA ALA A 151 -36.12 -7.50 0.35
C ALA A 151 -35.32 -8.82 0.33
N ARG A 152 -34.14 -8.83 -0.32
CA ARG A 152 -33.24 -10.00 -0.34
C ARG A 152 -32.71 -10.35 1.06
N ALA A 153 -32.37 -9.33 1.86
CA ALA A 153 -31.90 -9.53 3.22
C ALA A 153 -33.00 -10.14 4.12
N LYS A 154 -34.24 -9.64 4.02
CA LYS A 154 -35.40 -10.17 4.77
C LYS A 154 -35.71 -11.62 4.38
N ALA A 155 -35.68 -11.96 3.09
CA ALA A 155 -35.89 -13.33 2.64
C ALA A 155 -34.82 -14.30 3.19
N LYS A 156 -33.54 -13.87 3.22
CA LYS A 156 -32.44 -14.65 3.78
C LYS A 156 -32.56 -14.83 5.30
N ALA A 157 -33.08 -13.82 6.02
CA ALA A 157 -33.31 -13.90 7.45
C ALA A 157 -34.46 -14.86 7.79
N ALA A 158 -35.56 -14.83 7.02
CA ALA A 158 -36.69 -15.75 7.21
C ALA A 158 -36.29 -17.21 7.03
N GLN A 159 -35.42 -17.53 6.06
CA GLN A 159 -34.92 -18.90 5.83
C GLN A 159 -33.99 -19.42 6.96
N ARG A 160 -33.44 -18.53 7.79
CA ARG A 160 -32.55 -18.89 8.91
C ARG A 160 -33.27 -19.04 10.25
N GLY A 161 -34.55 -18.68 10.32
CA GLY A 161 -35.34 -18.65 11.55
C GLY A 161 -36.35 -19.79 11.71
N THR A 162 -36.40 -20.74 10.76
CA THR A 162 -37.21 -21.94 10.90
C THR A 162 -36.38 -23.02 11.62
N PRO A 163 -36.76 -23.48 12.82
CA PRO A 163 -36.08 -24.58 13.52
C PRO A 163 -36.23 -25.92 12.77
#